data_AF-A0A2D8V8H4-F1
#
_entry.id   AF-A0A2D8V8H4-F1
#
_cell.length_a   1.000
_cell.length_b   1.000
_cell.length_c   1.000
_cell.angle_alpha   90.00
_cell.angle_beta   90.00
_cell.angle_gamma   90.00
#
_symmetry.space_group_name_H-M   'P 1'
#
loop_
_entity.id
_entity.type
_entity.pdbx_description
1 polymer ?
#
loop_
_entity_poly.entity_id
_entity_poly.type
_entity_poly.pdbx_seq_one_letter_code
_entity_poly.pdbx_strand_id
1 'polypeptide(L)'
;MKKNFTNLSMNLIKFFLSKIYLVLYSLWKLSYCLKILSTKKFNTKIISVGNISVGGTGKTPTIELISRELSKKNTSHCIVSRGYKKQQAGLTVVSNGKKITSSIKEAGDEAYMLAKMLKKIPIIVGNKSSAISLAISRFKPELILVDDG
;
A
#
# COMPACT_ATOMS: atom_id res chain seq x y z
N MET A 1 5.55 15.14 -43.43
CA MET A 1 4.51 14.06 -43.44
C MET A 1 4.83 12.82 -42.59
N LYS A 2 6.09 12.34 -42.45
CA LYS A 2 6.40 11.11 -41.69
C LYS A 2 6.06 11.13 -40.18
N LYS A 3 6.16 12.27 -39.50
CA LYS A 3 5.96 12.41 -38.04
C LYS A 3 4.51 12.18 -37.58
N ASN A 4 3.52 12.43 -38.44
CA ASN A 4 2.10 12.26 -38.10
C ASN A 4 1.63 10.80 -38.25
N PHE A 5 2.24 10.04 -39.16
CA PHE A 5 1.90 8.64 -39.39
C PHE A 5 2.42 7.73 -38.26
N THR A 6 3.63 8.00 -37.75
CA THR A 6 4.18 7.30 -36.58
C THR A 6 3.33 7.53 -35.33
N ASN A 7 2.86 8.75 -35.08
CA ASN A 7 1.98 9.05 -33.95
C ASN A 7 0.61 8.38 -34.06
N LEU A 8 0.04 8.30 -35.27
CA LEU A 8 -1.24 7.63 -35.50
C LEU A 8 -1.14 6.11 -35.29
N SER A 9 -0.09 5.48 -35.82
CA SER A 9 0.18 4.05 -35.60
C SER A 9 0.45 3.72 -34.11
N MET A 10 1.21 4.55 -33.39
CA MET A 10 1.45 4.40 -31.95
C MET A 10 0.17 4.55 -31.12
N ASN A 11 -0.70 5.48 -31.48
CA ASN A 11 -1.99 5.65 -30.79
C ASN A 11 -2.91 4.46 -31.02
N LEU A 12 -2.90 3.88 -32.23
CA LEU A 12 -3.66 2.68 -32.53
C LEU A 12 -3.15 1.48 -31.70
N ILE A 13 -1.84 1.29 -31.62
CA ILE A 13 -1.22 0.25 -30.79
C ILE A 13 -1.60 0.44 -29.31
N LYS A 14 -1.48 1.67 -28.78
CA LYS A 14 -1.90 2.00 -27.40
C LYS A 14 -3.38 1.72 -27.17
N PHE A 15 -4.24 2.01 -28.14
CA PHE A 15 -5.67 1.74 -28.05
C PHE A 15 -5.97 0.24 -27.98
N PHE A 16 -5.32 -0.58 -28.79
CA PHE A 16 -5.45 -2.04 -28.72
C PHE A 16 -4.91 -2.59 -27.39
N LEU A 17 -3.74 -2.15 -26.94
CA LEU A 17 -3.17 -2.52 -25.63
C LEU A 17 -4.10 -2.14 -24.47
N SER A 18 -4.72 -0.96 -24.54
CA SER A 18 -5.69 -0.50 -23.55
C SER A 18 -6.93 -1.40 -23.47
N LYS A 19 -7.47 -1.82 -24.62
CA LYS A 19 -8.59 -2.78 -24.65
C LYS A 19 -8.22 -4.13 -24.06
N ILE A 20 -7.04 -4.66 -24.39
CA ILE A 20 -6.55 -5.92 -23.83
C ILE A 20 -6.42 -5.79 -22.31
N TYR A 21 -5.81 -4.71 -21.83
CA TYR A 21 -5.70 -4.42 -20.40
C TYR A 21 -7.08 -4.35 -19.72
N LEU A 22 -8.06 -3.67 -20.35
CA LEU A 22 -9.42 -3.56 -19.82
C LEU A 22 -10.11 -4.92 -19.70
N VAL A 23 -9.96 -5.79 -20.71
CA VAL A 23 -10.52 -7.16 -20.68
C VAL A 23 -9.89 -7.97 -19.56
N LEU A 24 -8.55 -7.98 -19.45
CA LEU A 24 -7.84 -8.70 -18.40
C LEU A 24 -8.20 -8.21 -17.00
N TYR A 25 -8.26 -6.88 -16.81
CA TYR A 25 -8.69 -6.27 -15.55
C TYR A 25 -10.14 -6.62 -15.20
N SER A 26 -11.04 -6.61 -16.19
CA SER A 26 -12.45 -6.94 -15.99
C SER A 26 -12.63 -8.39 -15.57
N LEU A 27 -11.92 -9.33 -16.21
CA LEU A 27 -11.90 -10.74 -15.83
C LEU A 27 -11.36 -10.93 -14.40
N TRP A 28 -10.24 -10.30 -14.09
CA TRP A 28 -9.64 -10.36 -12.74
C TRP A 28 -10.59 -9.82 -11.67
N LYS A 29 -11.22 -8.66 -11.92
CA LYS A 29 -12.23 -8.06 -11.03
C LYS A 29 -13.45 -8.98 -10.86
N LEU A 30 -13.94 -9.56 -11.96
CA LEU A 30 -15.07 -10.48 -11.94
C LEU A 30 -14.76 -11.71 -11.06
N SER A 31 -13.55 -12.24 -11.12
CA SER A 31 -13.12 -13.36 -10.26
C SER A 31 -13.20 -13.05 -8.76
N TYR A 32 -13.01 -11.80 -8.34
CA TYR A 32 -13.26 -11.38 -6.95
C TYR A 32 -14.74 -11.22 -6.64
N CYS A 33 -15.52 -10.63 -7.55
CA CYS A 33 -16.97 -10.47 -7.38
C CYS A 33 -17.67 -11.84 -7.25
N LEU A 34 -17.24 -12.81 -8.06
CA LEU A 34 -17.73 -14.20 -8.03
C LEU A 34 -17.14 -15.03 -6.89
N LYS A 35 -16.29 -14.45 -6.02
CA LYS A 35 -15.60 -15.14 -4.91
C LYS A 35 -14.77 -16.36 -5.32
N ILE A 36 -14.34 -16.40 -6.59
CA ILE A 36 -13.43 -17.44 -7.11
C ILE A 36 -12.04 -17.27 -6.49
N LEU A 37 -11.59 -16.01 -6.34
CA LEU A 37 -10.34 -15.69 -5.67
C LEU A 37 -10.54 -15.57 -4.15
N SER A 38 -9.65 -16.21 -3.40
CA SER A 38 -9.68 -16.20 -1.93
C SER A 38 -9.44 -14.79 -1.37
N THR A 39 -10.26 -14.41 -0.38
CA THR A 39 -10.12 -13.15 0.35
C THR A 39 -9.90 -13.47 1.83
N LYS A 40 -8.86 -12.86 2.43
CA LYS A 40 -8.59 -13.02 3.86
C LYS A 40 -9.27 -11.90 4.64
N LYS A 41 -10.12 -12.29 5.58
CA LYS A 41 -10.83 -11.37 6.49
C LYS A 41 -10.07 -11.25 7.81
N PHE A 42 -10.17 -10.09 8.43
CA PHE A 42 -9.60 -9.78 9.73
C PHE A 42 -10.68 -9.14 10.61
N ASN A 43 -10.63 -9.39 11.92
CA ASN A 43 -11.61 -8.85 12.86
C ASN A 43 -11.30 -7.40 13.28
N THR A 44 -10.07 -6.93 13.02
CA THR A 44 -9.65 -5.55 13.28
C THR A 44 -10.11 -4.62 12.15
N LYS A 45 -10.47 -3.38 12.47
CA LYS A 45 -10.86 -2.37 11.48
C LYS A 45 -9.67 -2.02 10.59
N ILE A 46 -9.88 -1.97 9.28
CA ILE A 46 -8.83 -1.66 8.29
C ILE A 46 -9.28 -0.49 7.43
N ILE A 47 -8.46 0.55 7.34
CA ILE A 47 -8.62 1.65 6.37
C ILE A 47 -7.51 1.51 5.34
N SER A 48 -7.87 1.28 4.09
CA SER A 48 -6.92 1.22 2.97
C SER A 48 -6.88 2.56 2.25
N VAL A 49 -5.69 3.15 2.11
CA VAL A 49 -5.45 4.36 1.33
C VAL A 49 -4.70 3.95 0.06
N GLY A 50 -5.35 4.10 -1.09
CA GLY A 50 -4.82 3.77 -2.40
C GLY A 50 -5.08 4.89 -3.40
N ASN A 51 -4.55 4.74 -4.62
CA ASN A 51 -4.85 5.66 -5.71
C ASN A 51 -5.05 4.90 -7.02
N ILE A 52 -5.85 5.47 -7.92
CA ILE A 52 -6.16 4.90 -9.25
C ILE A 52 -5.07 5.28 -10.27
N SER A 53 -4.36 6.39 -10.04
CA SER A 53 -3.30 6.88 -10.93
C SER A 53 -1.90 6.51 -10.42
N VAL A 54 -1.00 6.21 -11.35
CA VAL A 54 0.44 6.08 -11.07
C VAL A 54 1.08 7.47 -10.91
N GLY A 55 1.94 7.64 -9.90
CA GLY A 55 2.63 8.92 -9.61
C GLY A 55 2.50 9.38 -8.15
N GLY A 56 3.10 10.54 -7.85
CA GLY A 56 3.11 11.18 -6.53
C GLY A 56 1.74 11.72 -6.13
N THR A 57 0.88 10.84 -5.63
CA THR A 57 -0.57 11.07 -5.53
C THR A 57 -1.03 11.38 -4.11
N GLY A 58 -0.12 11.83 -3.27
CA GLY A 58 -0.41 12.26 -1.91
C GLY A 58 -0.75 11.15 -0.91
N LYS A 59 -0.70 9.87 -1.29
CA LYS A 59 -1.02 8.73 -0.40
C LYS A 59 -0.27 8.78 0.93
N THR A 60 1.06 8.97 0.87
CA THR A 60 1.91 9.01 2.06
C THR A 60 1.57 10.19 2.98
N PRO A 61 1.43 11.44 2.48
CA PRO A 61 0.83 12.54 3.25
C PRO A 61 -0.56 12.23 3.83
N THR A 62 -1.44 11.58 3.08
CA THR A 62 -2.78 11.21 3.57
C THR A 62 -2.70 10.20 4.72
N ILE A 63 -1.87 9.17 4.61
CA ILE A 63 -1.62 8.20 5.69
C ILE A 63 -1.09 8.92 6.94
N GLU A 64 -0.15 9.86 6.77
CA GLU A 64 0.38 10.64 7.88
C GLU A 64 -0.71 11.47 8.56
N LEU A 65 -1.54 12.19 7.79
CA LEU A 65 -2.62 13.01 8.33
C LEU A 65 -3.63 12.16 9.10
N ILE A 66 -4.08 11.04 8.53
CA ILE A 66 -5.01 10.12 9.20
C ILE A 66 -4.38 9.58 10.50
N SER A 67 -3.12 9.16 10.46
CA SER A 67 -2.41 8.66 11.64
C SER A 67 -2.31 9.71 12.75
N ARG A 68 -2.05 10.97 12.42
CA ARG A 68 -2.04 12.07 13.39
C ARG A 68 -3.42 12.31 14.00
N GLU A 69 -4.48 12.30 13.19
CA GLU A 69 -5.86 12.46 13.68
C GLU A 69 -6.28 11.31 14.60
N LEU A 70 -5.93 10.07 14.28
CA LEU A 70 -6.15 8.92 15.16
C LEU A 70 -5.36 9.05 16.46
N SER A 71 -4.12 9.53 16.38
CA SER A 71 -3.28 9.77 17.57
C SER A 71 -3.91 10.83 18.49
N LYS A 72 -4.44 11.93 17.93
CA LYS A 72 -5.15 12.98 18.69
C LYS A 72 -6.37 12.43 19.43
N LYS A 73 -7.05 11.44 18.85
CA LYS A 73 -8.21 10.75 19.45
C LYS A 73 -7.82 9.59 20.37
N ASN A 74 -6.53 9.38 20.65
CA ASN A 74 -6.00 8.25 21.41
C ASN A 74 -6.42 6.87 20.86
N THR A 75 -6.70 6.77 19.56
CA THR A 75 -7.03 5.50 18.90
C THR A 75 -5.75 4.74 18.59
N SER A 76 -5.59 3.55 19.17
CA SER A 76 -4.43 2.71 18.91
C SER A 76 -4.46 2.19 17.46
N HIS A 77 -3.37 2.41 16.72
CA HIS A 77 -3.31 2.01 15.32
C HIS A 77 -1.92 1.58 14.87
N CYS A 78 -1.88 0.83 13.77
CA CYS A 78 -0.65 0.38 13.11
C CYS A 78 -0.72 0.70 11.62
N ILE A 79 0.43 1.02 11.01
CA ILE A 79 0.54 1.26 9.57
C ILE A 79 1.16 0.02 8.91
N VAL A 80 0.53 -0.46 7.85
CA VAL A 80 1.02 -1.53 6.98
C VAL A 80 1.26 -0.97 5.59
N SER A 81 2.45 -1.16 5.04
CA SER A 81 2.77 -0.83 3.65
C SER A 81 3.43 -2.01 2.94
N ARG A 82 3.48 -2.00 1.61
CA ARG A 82 4.20 -3.03 0.83
C ARG A 82 5.71 -2.90 0.95
N GLY A 83 6.21 -1.70 1.27
CA GLY A 83 7.63 -1.38 1.31
C GLY A 83 8.22 -1.21 -0.08
N TYR A 84 7.73 -0.23 -0.83
CA TYR A 84 8.25 0.11 -2.17
C TYR A 84 9.76 0.39 -2.12
N LYS A 85 10.50 -0.10 -3.11
CA LYS A 85 11.99 -0.04 -3.21
C LYS A 85 12.79 -0.68 -2.06
N LYS A 86 12.18 -1.51 -1.22
CA LYS A 86 12.98 -2.28 -0.25
C LYS A 86 13.88 -3.29 -0.95
N GLN A 87 15.07 -3.51 -0.42
CA GLN A 87 16.06 -4.42 -1.00
C GLN A 87 15.90 -5.86 -0.49
N GLN A 88 15.10 -6.06 0.56
CA GLN A 88 14.90 -7.37 1.18
C GLN A 88 13.46 -7.82 1.09
N ALA A 89 13.25 -9.08 0.66
CA ALA A 89 11.96 -9.74 0.70
C ALA A 89 11.55 -10.08 2.14
N GLY A 90 10.26 -10.37 2.34
CA GLY A 90 9.74 -10.79 3.63
C GLY A 90 9.08 -9.67 4.43
N LEU A 91 8.93 -9.93 5.73
CA LEU A 91 8.14 -9.11 6.65
C LEU A 91 9.08 -8.36 7.61
N THR A 92 8.95 -7.04 7.66
CA THR A 92 9.84 -6.18 8.46
C THR A 92 9.02 -5.27 9.35
N VAL A 93 9.33 -5.25 10.65
CA VAL A 93 8.84 -4.22 11.57
C VAL A 93 9.80 -3.03 11.46
N VAL A 94 9.33 -1.95 10.83
CA VAL A 94 10.12 -0.72 10.64
C VAL A 94 10.17 0.11 11.90
N SER A 95 9.03 0.22 12.58
CA SER A 95 8.89 0.87 13.88
C SER A 95 8.05 -0.03 14.78
N ASN A 96 8.44 -0.14 16.05
CA ASN A 96 7.66 -0.83 17.07
C ASN A 96 6.80 0.13 17.92
N GLY A 97 6.67 1.40 17.52
CA GLY A 97 5.99 2.44 18.26
C GLY A 97 6.80 3.05 19.42
N LYS A 98 8.05 2.60 19.61
CA LYS A 98 9.00 3.20 20.58
C LYS A 98 10.28 3.67 19.89
N LYS A 99 10.78 2.87 18.95
CA LYS A 99 11.96 3.17 18.14
C LYS A 99 11.82 2.57 16.74
N ILE A 100 12.60 3.12 15.83
CA ILE A 100 12.84 2.52 14.52
C ILE A 100 13.73 1.29 14.72
N THR A 101 13.31 0.16 14.17
CA THR A 101 13.93 -1.16 14.38
C THR A 101 14.60 -1.73 13.14
N SER A 102 14.49 -1.06 11.99
CA SER A 102 15.08 -1.50 10.72
C SER A 102 15.86 -0.39 10.04
N SER A 103 16.74 -0.78 9.11
CA SER A 103 17.43 0.16 8.23
C SER A 103 16.52 0.65 7.10
N ILE A 104 16.94 1.71 6.40
CA ILE A 104 16.23 2.22 5.22
C ILE A 104 16.18 1.17 4.09
N LYS A 105 17.23 0.33 3.95
CA LYS A 105 17.28 -0.74 2.93
C LYS A 105 16.22 -1.81 3.16
N GLU A 106 15.90 -2.10 4.41
CA GLU A 106 14.91 -3.11 4.79
C GLU A 106 13.48 -2.55 4.79
N ALA A 107 13.33 -1.28 5.19
CA ALA A 107 12.03 -0.60 5.27
C ALA A 107 11.52 -0.13 3.91
N GLY A 108 12.43 0.30 3.02
CA GLY A 108 12.10 1.17 1.90
C GLY A 108 11.96 2.64 2.33
N ASP A 109 12.17 3.55 1.38
CA ASP A 109 12.30 4.99 1.65
C ASP A 109 11.05 5.58 2.32
N GLU A 110 9.86 5.27 1.80
CA GLU A 110 8.59 5.83 2.28
C GLU A 110 8.23 5.36 3.70
N ALA A 111 8.35 4.06 3.97
CA ALA A 111 8.04 3.52 5.28
C ALA A 111 9.04 3.99 6.36
N TYR A 112 10.32 4.12 5.99
CA TYR A 112 11.35 4.66 6.89
C TYR A 112 11.10 6.14 7.19
N MET A 113 10.72 6.93 6.18
CA MET A 113 10.33 8.33 6.34
C MET A 113 9.10 8.46 7.27
N LEU A 114 8.03 7.69 7.04
CA LEU A 114 6.87 7.65 7.92
C LEU A 114 7.25 7.28 9.36
N ALA A 115 8.14 6.31 9.55
CA ALA A 115 8.60 5.89 10.88
C ALA A 115 9.35 7.00 11.62
N LYS A 116 10.11 7.85 10.90
CA LYS A 116 10.76 9.03 11.47
C LYS A 116 9.74 10.11 11.88
N MET A 117 8.70 10.31 11.09
CA MET A 117 7.67 11.33 11.33
C MET A 117 6.69 10.90 12.44
N LEU A 118 6.37 9.61 12.52
CA LEU A 118 5.36 9.02 13.39
C LEU A 118 6.00 8.12 14.46
N LYS A 119 6.85 8.72 15.31
CA LYS A 119 7.72 7.99 16.28
C LYS A 119 6.99 7.03 17.22
N LYS A 120 5.71 7.28 17.51
CA LYS A 120 4.90 6.48 18.44
C LYS A 120 4.03 5.42 17.76
N ILE A 121 4.11 5.29 16.43
CA ILE A 121 3.23 4.43 15.65
C ILE A 121 4.01 3.21 15.14
N PRO A 122 3.52 1.97 15.39
CA PRO A 122 4.09 0.79 14.78
C PRO A 122 3.88 0.79 13.27
N ILE A 123 4.94 0.48 12.52
CA ILE A 123 4.92 0.42 11.06
C ILE A 123 5.52 -0.91 10.61
N ILE A 124 4.81 -1.64 9.76
CA ILE A 124 5.21 -2.94 9.23
C ILE A 124 5.20 -2.89 7.71
N VAL A 125 6.24 -3.43 7.08
CA VAL A 125 6.30 -3.61 5.62
C VAL A 125 6.33 -5.08 5.22
N GLY A 126 5.62 -5.43 4.15
CA GLY A 126 5.64 -6.77 3.57
C GLY A 126 4.36 -7.11 2.84
N ASN A 127 4.12 -8.41 2.60
CA ASN A 127 2.85 -8.85 2.03
C ASN A 127 1.70 -8.41 2.96
N LYS A 128 0.70 -7.74 2.37
CA LYS A 128 -0.41 -7.10 3.10
C LYS A 128 -1.05 -8.03 4.12
N SER A 129 -1.35 -9.27 3.72
CA SER A 129 -2.05 -10.21 4.61
C SER A 129 -1.19 -10.66 5.79
N SER A 130 0.08 -11.00 5.55
CA SER A 130 1.00 -11.38 6.62
C SER A 130 1.34 -10.21 7.53
N ALA A 131 1.48 -9.00 6.98
CA ALA A 131 1.79 -7.79 7.73
C ALA A 131 0.63 -7.38 8.64
N ILE A 132 -0.61 -7.43 8.14
CA ILE A 132 -1.80 -7.24 8.98
C ILE A 132 -1.87 -8.31 10.08
N SER A 133 -1.62 -9.58 9.75
CA SER A 133 -1.63 -10.66 10.73
C SER A 133 -0.62 -10.40 11.87
N LEU A 134 0.59 -9.97 11.53
CA LEU A 134 1.62 -9.61 12.51
C LEU A 134 1.23 -8.36 13.31
N ALA A 135 0.64 -7.35 12.66
CA ALA A 135 0.19 -6.14 13.34
C ALA A 135 -0.83 -6.48 14.44
N ILE A 136 -1.82 -7.31 14.11
CA ILE A 136 -2.86 -7.75 15.04
C ILE A 136 -2.25 -8.56 16.19
N SER A 137 -1.40 -9.55 15.88
CA SER A 137 -0.85 -10.43 16.92
C SER A 137 0.10 -9.71 17.86
N ARG A 138 0.92 -8.79 17.34
CA ARG A 138 2.02 -8.16 18.09
C ARG A 138 1.62 -6.87 18.79
N PHE A 139 0.82 -6.03 18.14
CA PHE A 139 0.51 -4.69 18.62
C PHE A 139 -0.96 -4.53 19.04
N LYS A 140 -1.84 -5.49 18.69
CA LYS A 140 -3.27 -5.48 19.00
C LYS A 140 -3.95 -4.11 18.79
N PRO A 141 -3.75 -3.46 17.62
CA PRO A 141 -4.32 -2.15 17.38
C PRO A 141 -5.84 -2.23 17.23
N GLU A 142 -6.54 -1.17 17.59
CA GLU A 142 -7.96 -1.00 17.28
C GLU A 142 -8.19 -0.81 15.77
N LEU A 143 -7.22 -0.21 15.08
CA LEU A 143 -7.31 0.12 13.66
C LEU A 143 -5.99 -0.10 12.92
N ILE A 144 -6.06 -0.55 11.66
CA ILE A 144 -4.90 -0.68 10.78
C ILE A 144 -5.06 0.24 9.57
N LEU A 145 -4.07 1.10 9.36
CA LEU A 145 -3.93 1.88 8.14
C LEU A 145 -3.10 1.08 7.14
N VAL A 146 -3.66 0.82 5.96
CA VAL A 146 -2.98 0.11 4.89
C VAL A 146 -2.66 1.09 3.78
N ASP A 147 -1.39 1.20 3.44
CA ASP A 147 -0.92 1.86 2.24
C ASP A 147 -0.98 0.87 1.07
N ASP A 148 -1.90 1.12 0.13
CA ASP A 148 -2.15 0.30 -1.05
C ASP A 148 -1.47 0.87 -2.30
N GLY A 149 -0.20 1.23 -2.14
CA GLY A 149 0.74 1.49 -3.23
C GLY A 149 0.97 0.29 -4.13
#